data_AF-A0A7W7RT79-F1
#
_entry.id   AF-A0A7W7RT79-F1
#
_cell.length_a   1.000
_cell.length_b   1.000
_cell.length_c   1.000
_cell.angle_alpha   90.00
_cell.angle_beta   90.00
_cell.angle_gamma   90.00
#
_symmetry.space_group_name_H-M   'P 1'
#
loop_
_entity.id
_entity.type
_entity.pdbx_description
1 polymer ?
#
loop_
_entity_poly.entity_id
_entity_poly.type
_entity_poly.pdbx_seq_one_letter_code
_entity_poly.pdbx_strand_id
1 'polypeptide(L)'
;MSPFDVKQGETYGTANDGRLFRTANDGSYSSSAHSYVWQEARKLALPPAQVESLLAARPYDLRHAAVSLWLNAGVPAIEVAKRAGHSVDVLLRVYAKCTDGQ
;
A
#
# COMPACT_ATOMS: atom_id res chain seq x y z
N MET A 1 -10.22 -15.69 -10.57
CA MET A 1 -8.76 -15.52 -10.49
C MET A 1 -8.50 -14.06 -10.14
N SER A 2 -8.13 -13.75 -8.91
CA SER A 2 -7.82 -12.36 -8.51
C SER A 2 -6.47 -11.97 -9.12
N PRO A 3 -6.34 -10.81 -9.78
CA PRO A 3 -5.07 -10.36 -10.37
C PRO A 3 -3.97 -10.05 -9.35
N PHE A 4 -4.24 -10.22 -8.04
CA PHE A 4 -3.29 -9.97 -6.95
C PHE A 4 -2.60 -11.23 -6.40
N ASP A 5 -2.88 -12.41 -6.96
CA ASP A 5 -2.33 -13.69 -6.51
C ASP A 5 -1.00 -14.04 -7.21
N VAL A 6 -0.09 -13.07 -7.34
CA VAL A 6 1.29 -13.35 -7.77
C VAL A 6 2.04 -13.93 -6.58
N LYS A 7 2.10 -15.26 -6.50
CA LYS A 7 2.97 -15.97 -5.54
C LYS A 7 4.43 -15.74 -5.92
N GLN A 8 5.00 -14.63 -5.48
CA GLN A 8 6.40 -14.24 -5.70
C GLN A 8 7.39 -15.39 -5.38
N GLY A 9 7.10 -16.18 -4.34
CA GLY A 9 7.94 -17.31 -3.93
C GLY A 9 7.94 -18.51 -4.88
N GLU A 10 6.88 -18.74 -5.67
CA GLU A 10 6.83 -19.87 -6.62
C GLU A 10 7.59 -19.57 -7.91
N THR A 11 7.62 -18.30 -8.35
CA THR A 11 8.27 -17.89 -9.61
C THR A 11 9.71 -17.40 -9.41
N TYR A 12 10.01 -16.71 -8.31
CA TYR A 12 11.30 -16.04 -8.09
C TYR A 12 12.05 -16.51 -6.83
N GLY A 13 11.46 -17.47 -6.09
CA GLY A 13 12.00 -17.98 -4.83
C GLY A 13 11.94 -16.96 -3.69
N THR A 14 12.44 -17.36 -2.52
CA THR A 14 12.61 -16.48 -1.36
C THR A 14 14.09 -16.23 -1.10
N ALA A 15 14.39 -15.19 -0.32
CA ALA A 15 15.72 -15.02 0.25
C ALA A 15 16.08 -16.20 1.18
N ASN A 16 17.37 -16.34 1.50
CA ASN A 16 17.83 -17.39 2.42
C ASN A 16 17.19 -17.30 3.81
N ASP A 17 16.76 -16.10 4.22
CA ASP A 17 16.04 -15.83 5.47
C ASP A 17 14.50 -15.83 5.31
N GLY A 18 13.99 -16.24 4.14
CA GLY A 18 12.55 -16.36 3.86
C GLY A 18 11.87 -15.08 3.40
N ARG A 19 12.58 -13.96 3.22
CA ARG A 19 11.98 -12.72 2.69
C ARG A 19 11.55 -12.89 1.24
N LEU A 20 10.37 -12.35 0.91
CA LEU A 20 9.84 -12.32 -0.45
C LEU A 20 10.50 -11.25 -1.33
N PHE A 21 10.90 -10.12 -0.73
CA PHE A 21 11.54 -9.02 -1.44
C PHE A 21 13.00 -8.93 -1.07
N ARG A 22 13.86 -9.02 -2.09
CA ARG A 22 15.31 -9.03 -1.95
C ARG A 22 15.96 -8.36 -3.14
N THR A 23 17.13 -7.77 -2.92
CA THR A 23 18.00 -7.36 -4.01
C THR A 23 18.58 -8.60 -4.72
N ALA A 24 19.21 -8.41 -5.88
CA ALA A 24 19.87 -9.51 -6.59
C ALA A 24 20.93 -10.24 -5.74
N ASN A 25 21.51 -9.56 -4.76
CA ASN A 25 22.51 -10.10 -3.83
C ASN A 25 21.91 -10.59 -2.50
N ASP A 26 20.61 -10.91 -2.46
CA ASP A 26 19.89 -11.41 -1.27
C ASP A 26 19.76 -10.40 -0.10
N GLY A 27 20.03 -9.12 -0.37
CA GLY A 27 19.95 -8.04 0.62
C GLY A 27 18.54 -7.44 0.76
N SER A 28 18.31 -6.67 1.82
CA SER A 28 17.12 -5.83 1.96
C SER A 28 17.20 -4.59 1.07
N TYR A 29 16.05 -4.08 0.65
CA TYR A 29 15.96 -2.76 0.03
C TYR A 29 16.14 -1.64 1.07
N SER A 30 16.86 -0.60 0.69
CA SER A 30 16.90 0.64 1.46
C SER A 30 15.58 1.41 1.28
N SER A 31 15.30 2.34 2.20
CA SER A 31 14.16 3.25 2.05
C SER A 31 14.25 4.07 0.75
N SER A 32 15.45 4.45 0.31
CA SER A 32 15.66 5.17 -0.95
C SER A 32 15.35 4.30 -2.17
N ALA A 33 15.69 3.01 -2.13
CA ALA A 33 15.36 2.07 -3.20
C ALA A 33 13.84 1.88 -3.33
N HIS A 34 13.12 1.79 -2.20
CA HIS A 34 11.66 1.79 -2.20
C HIS A 34 11.08 3.06 -2.83
N SER A 35 11.59 4.24 -2.45
CA SER A 35 11.14 5.50 -3.04
C SER A 35 11.40 5.58 -4.54
N TYR A 36 12.57 5.12 -5.00
CA TYR A 36 12.91 5.11 -6.42
C TYR A 36 11.98 4.21 -7.23
N VAL A 37 11.84 2.95 -6.81
CA VAL A 37 10.95 1.98 -7.49
C VAL A 37 9.51 2.50 -7.50
N TRP A 38 9.08 3.16 -6.43
CA TRP A 38 7.77 3.79 -6.37
C TRP A 38 7.57 4.90 -7.41
N GLN A 39 8.56 5.79 -7.59
CA GLN A 39 8.45 6.84 -8.62
C GLN A 39 8.39 6.26 -10.03
N GLU A 40 9.14 5.19 -10.30
CA GLU A 40 9.04 4.50 -11.60
C GLU A 40 7.68 3.82 -11.78
N ALA A 41 7.15 3.18 -10.73
CA ALA A 41 5.80 2.61 -10.77
C ALA A 41 4.72 3.66 -11.06
N ARG A 42 4.83 4.88 -10.49
CA ARG A 42 3.90 5.98 -10.78
C ARG A 42 3.89 6.36 -12.26
N LYS A 43 5.04 6.42 -12.91
CA LYS A 43 5.15 6.73 -14.35
C LYS A 43 4.51 5.68 -15.24
N LEU A 44 4.48 4.43 -14.79
CA LEU A 44 3.86 3.32 -15.52
C LEU A 44 2.34 3.28 -15.33
N ALA A 45 1.84 3.67 -14.15
CA ALA A 45 0.45 3.52 -13.77
C ALA A 45 -0.41 4.79 -13.98
N LEU A 46 0.20 5.98 -13.98
CA LEU A 46 -0.52 7.26 -14.00
C LEU A 46 -0.21 8.08 -15.26
N PRO A 47 -1.18 8.87 -15.78
CA PRO A 47 -0.91 9.86 -16.82
C PRO A 47 0.12 10.91 -16.37
N PRO A 48 0.89 11.53 -17.28
CA PRO A 48 1.95 12.48 -16.94
C PRO A 48 1.52 13.61 -15.99
N ALA A 49 0.37 14.23 -16.24
CA ALA A 49 -0.16 15.30 -15.37
C ALA A 49 -0.42 14.84 -13.93
N GLN A 50 -0.75 13.56 -13.72
CA GLN A 50 -0.96 13.01 -12.37
C GLN A 50 0.37 12.63 -11.70
N VAL A 51 1.38 12.22 -12.47
CA VAL A 51 2.74 11.98 -11.95
C VAL A 51 3.36 13.27 -11.40
N GLU A 52 3.14 14.39 -12.08
CA GLU A 52 3.61 15.72 -11.66
C GLU A 52 2.85 16.25 -10.43
N SER A 53 1.64 15.76 -10.18
CA SER A 53 0.86 16.13 -9.01
C SER A 53 1.31 15.43 -7.72
N LEU A 54 0.77 15.87 -6.58
CA LEU A 54 0.95 15.21 -5.28
C LEU A 54 0.20 13.87 -5.15
N LEU A 55 -0.56 13.46 -6.18
CA LEU A 55 -1.31 12.21 -6.14
C LEU A 55 -0.37 11.01 -5.98
N ALA A 56 -0.59 10.25 -4.90
CA ALA A 56 0.18 9.06 -4.57
C ALA A 56 1.71 9.30 -4.57
N ALA A 57 2.13 10.50 -4.15
CA ALA A 57 3.54 10.92 -4.16
C ALA A 57 4.43 9.97 -3.34
N ARG A 58 3.87 9.36 -2.29
CA ARG A 58 4.55 8.39 -1.42
C ARG A 58 3.82 7.05 -1.44
N PRO A 59 4.54 5.92 -1.23
CA PRO A 59 3.90 4.61 -1.08
C PRO A 59 2.84 4.58 0.04
N TYR A 60 3.08 5.34 1.12
CA TYR A 60 2.16 5.41 2.26
C TYR A 60 0.81 6.04 1.92
N ASP A 61 0.74 6.84 0.85
CA ASP A 61 -0.52 7.45 0.40
C ASP A 61 -1.48 6.37 -0.14
N LEU A 62 -0.96 5.25 -0.66
CA LEU A 62 -1.80 4.09 -1.04
C LEU A 62 -2.48 3.44 0.17
N ARG A 63 -1.77 3.35 1.29
CA ARG A 63 -2.33 2.81 2.54
C ARG A 63 -3.46 3.70 3.03
N HIS A 64 -3.30 5.02 2.94
CA HIS A 64 -4.37 5.97 3.23
C HIS A 64 -5.57 5.78 2.29
N ALA A 65 -5.33 5.69 0.98
CA ALA A 65 -6.39 5.49 0.00
C ALA A 65 -7.17 4.18 0.22
N ALA A 66 -6.48 3.08 0.53
CA ALA A 66 -7.11 1.79 0.81
C ALA A 66 -8.03 1.84 2.04
N VAL A 67 -7.57 2.49 3.12
CA VAL A 67 -8.38 2.65 4.34
C VAL A 67 -9.61 3.51 4.07
N SER A 68 -9.46 4.66 3.40
CA SER A 68 -10.59 5.51 3.03
C SER A 68 -11.57 4.77 2.12
N LEU A 69 -11.09 3.99 1.15
CA LEU A 69 -11.91 3.20 0.24
C LEU A 69 -12.75 2.17 0.99
N TRP A 70 -12.15 1.41 1.92
CA TRP A 70 -12.88 0.43 2.71
C TRP A 70 -13.95 1.07 3.60
N LEU A 71 -13.65 2.21 4.22
CA LEU A 71 -14.62 2.93 5.04
C LEU A 71 -15.79 3.46 4.20
N ASN A 72 -15.50 4.09 3.04
CA ASN A 72 -16.52 4.57 2.12
C ASN A 72 -17.36 3.42 1.53
N ALA A 73 -16.79 2.22 1.40
CA ALA A 73 -17.51 1.02 0.98
C ALA A 73 -18.35 0.37 2.12
N GLY A 74 -18.40 0.98 3.31
CA GLY A 74 -19.19 0.51 4.45
C GLY A 74 -18.56 -0.65 5.23
N VAL A 75 -17.26 -0.94 5.03
CA VAL A 75 -16.58 -1.96 5.84
C VAL A 75 -16.49 -1.48 7.29
N PRO A 76 -16.88 -2.30 8.29
CA PRO A 76 -16.86 -1.88 9.70
C PRO A 76 -15.48 -1.38 10.13
N ALA A 77 -15.46 -0.24 10.84
CA ALA A 77 -14.24 0.44 11.27
C ALA A 77 -13.27 -0.47 12.05
N ILE A 78 -13.77 -1.41 12.85
CA ILE A 78 -12.96 -2.37 13.60
C ILE A 78 -12.20 -3.32 12.66
N GLU A 79 -12.86 -3.81 11.61
CA GLU A 79 -12.25 -4.70 10.62
C GLU A 79 -11.23 -3.93 9.76
N VAL A 80 -11.55 -2.68 9.39
CA VAL A 80 -10.60 -1.80 8.69
C VAL A 80 -9.36 -1.53 9.57
N ALA A 81 -9.55 -1.26 10.87
CA ALA A 81 -8.45 -1.01 11.80
C ALA A 81 -7.56 -2.25 11.95
N LYS A 82 -8.17 -3.43 12.07
CA LYS A 82 -7.47 -4.72 12.11
C LYS A 82 -6.64 -4.97 10.84
N ARG A 83 -7.21 -4.72 9.65
CA ARG A 83 -6.50 -4.85 8.36
C ARG A 83 -5.39 -3.83 8.20
N ALA A 84 -5.60 -2.61 8.68
CA ALA A 84 -4.55 -1.61 8.72
C ALA A 84 -3.46 -2.01 9.74
N GLY A 85 -3.78 -2.68 10.84
CA GLY A 85 -2.84 -2.89 11.94
C GLY A 85 -2.69 -1.64 12.81
N HIS A 86 -3.77 -0.85 12.93
CA HIS A 86 -3.85 0.29 13.84
C HIS A 86 -4.90 0.01 14.93
N SER A 87 -4.80 0.71 16.06
CA SER A 87 -5.90 0.73 17.05
C SER A 87 -7.12 1.46 16.48
N VAL A 88 -8.33 1.05 16.90
CA VAL A 88 -9.60 1.63 16.44
C VAL A 88 -9.67 3.14 16.74
N ASP A 89 -9.09 3.59 17.85
CA ASP A 89 -9.01 5.00 18.24
C ASP A 89 -8.24 5.86 17.21
N VAL A 90 -7.09 5.36 16.72
CA VAL A 90 -6.30 6.02 15.67
C VAL A 90 -7.10 6.08 14.36
N LEU A 91 -7.86 5.04 14.05
CA LEU A 91 -8.69 5.02 12.84
C LEU A 91 -9.83 6.05 12.92
N LEU A 92 -10.57 6.10 14.02
CA LEU A 92 -11.65 7.08 14.19
C LEU A 92 -11.12 8.51 14.21
N ARG A 93 -9.97 8.77 14.86
CA ARG A 93 -9.36 10.11 14.88
C ARG A 93 -8.93 10.60 13.49
N VAL A 94 -8.41 9.70 12.65
CA VAL A 94 -7.85 10.07 11.33
C VAL A 94 -8.93 10.04 10.23
N TYR A 95 -9.95 9.18 10.35
CA TYR A 95 -10.93 8.94 9.29
C TYR A 95 -12.39 9.22 9.69
N ALA A 96 -12.67 9.85 10.84
CA ALA A 96 -14.04 10.20 11.26
C ALA A 96 -14.88 10.88 10.15
N LYS A 97 -14.25 11.69 9.29
CA LYS A 97 -14.92 12.36 8.17
C LYS A 97 -15.40 11.43 7.06
N CYS A 98 -14.86 10.22 6.95
CA CYS A 98 -15.32 9.20 6.00
C CYS A 98 -16.54 8.40 6.50
N THR A 99 -16.91 8.55 7.78
CA THR A 99 -18.03 7.83 8.40
C THR A 99 -19.34 8.62 8.44
N ASP A 100 -19.34 9.95 8.26
CA ASP A 100 -20.52 10.82 8.34
C ASP A 100 -21.39 10.84 7.05
N GLY A 101 -21.26 9.83 6.18
CA GLY A 101 -22.00 9.71 4.93
C GLY A 101 -23.10 8.63 4.93
N GLN A 102 -23.63 8.27 6.10
CA GLN A 102 -24.76 7.35 6.28
C GLN A 102 -26.00 8.11 6.76
#